data_AF-A0A9D7ZYQ6-F1
#
_entry.id   AF-A0A9D7ZYQ6-F1
#
_cell.length_a   1.000
_cell.length_b   1.000
_cell.length_c   1.000
_cell.angle_alpha   90.00
_cell.angle_beta   90.00
_cell.angle_gamma   90.00
#
_symmetry.space_group_name_H-M   'P 1'
#
loop_
_entity.id
_entity.type
_entity.pdbx_description
1 polymer ?
#
loop_
_entity_poly.entity_id
_entity_poly.type
_entity_poly.pdbx_seq_one_letter_code
_entity_poly.pdbx_strand_id
1 'polypeptide(L)'
;MSISYLSEVESQMNQYFNSQNTMALADSTKALYNAVIRKKLLPFCKEQRIDNLNEKFTDHMDSFGGFLQDKKVSAHTIQSYLTITKLLFTFHGHHIKHTYKIPRQDKQAFDLKHEKRWFSGEDIAKCKTYMFKINHIRNHLLVRLMCETGARINEIANICVCDIKLKENLLLSKYQNQKKLYLSWDAASWHTSKRFLSEVDQMNTKDYRTEKKHPK
;
A
#
# COMPACT_ATOMS: atom_id res chain seq x y z
N MET A 1 40.98 -6.94 15.30
CA MET A 1 40.27 -7.13 14.01
C MET A 1 39.13 -8.10 14.22
N SER A 2 37.93 -7.60 14.53
CA SER A 2 36.74 -8.42 14.74
C SER A 2 36.10 -8.74 13.38
N ILE A 3 36.48 -9.88 12.80
CA ILE A 3 35.75 -10.44 11.65
C ILE A 3 34.39 -10.86 12.20
N SER A 4 33.38 -10.02 11.96
CA SER A 4 31.98 -10.26 12.26
C SER A 4 31.55 -11.51 11.48
N TYR A 5 31.61 -12.68 12.11
CA TYR A 5 30.87 -13.84 11.64
C TYR A 5 29.39 -13.44 11.60
N LEU A 6 28.88 -13.08 10.42
CA LEU A 6 27.44 -13.05 10.22
C LEU A 6 26.93 -14.45 10.59
N SER A 7 25.95 -14.53 11.49
CA SER A 7 25.24 -15.79 11.68
C SER A 7 24.74 -16.27 10.31
N GLU A 8 24.81 -17.58 10.03
CA GLU A 8 24.42 -18.17 8.74
C GLU A 8 23.02 -17.70 8.30
N VAL A 9 22.10 -17.54 9.27
CA VAL A 9 20.78 -16.91 9.10
C VAL A 9 20.85 -15.51 8.48
N GLU A 10 21.72 -14.63 8.97
CA GLU A 10 21.88 -13.26 8.42
C GLU A 10 22.48 -13.30 7.01
N SER A 11 23.36 -14.25 6.71
CA SER A 11 23.89 -14.47 5.36
C SER A 11 22.78 -14.87 4.38
N GLN A 12 21.97 -15.87 4.75
CA GLN A 12 20.81 -16.34 3.99
C GLN A 12 19.77 -15.23 3.75
N MET A 13 19.53 -14.38 4.77
CA MET A 13 18.64 -13.22 4.62
C MET A 13 19.20 -12.19 3.64
N ASN A 14 20.51 -11.91 3.68
CA ASN A 14 21.14 -10.96 2.77
C ASN A 14 21.12 -11.45 1.31
N GLN A 15 21.35 -12.73 1.09
CA GLN A 15 21.21 -13.35 -0.23
C GLN A 15 19.80 -13.17 -0.79
N TYR A 16 18.77 -13.36 0.04
CA TYR A 16 17.38 -13.14 -0.37
C TYR A 16 17.11 -11.70 -0.80
N PHE A 17 17.59 -10.70 -0.05
CA PHE A 17 17.38 -9.29 -0.39
C PHE A 17 18.18 -8.83 -1.62
N ASN A 18 19.34 -9.43 -1.88
CA ASN A 18 20.18 -9.14 -3.04
C ASN A 18 19.76 -9.92 -4.30
N SER A 19 18.77 -10.82 -4.20
CA SER A 19 18.29 -11.59 -5.34
C SER A 19 17.47 -10.73 -6.31
N GLN A 20 17.51 -11.10 -7.59
CA GLN A 20 16.78 -10.42 -8.66
C GLN A 20 15.25 -10.42 -8.42
N ASN A 21 14.73 -11.47 -7.77
CA ASN A 21 13.32 -11.59 -7.40
C ASN A 21 12.89 -10.54 -6.37
N THR A 22 13.74 -10.24 -5.38
CA THR A 22 13.44 -9.24 -4.36
C THR A 22 13.74 -7.82 -4.85
N MET A 23 14.73 -7.67 -5.74
CA MET A 23 15.07 -6.38 -6.36
C MET A 23 13.98 -5.81 -7.27
N ALA A 24 13.19 -6.66 -7.94
CA ALA A 24 12.09 -6.23 -8.79
C ALA A 24 10.83 -5.80 -8.03
N LEU A 25 10.77 -6.01 -6.72
CA LEU A 25 9.61 -5.64 -5.90
C LEU A 25 9.50 -4.13 -5.69
N ALA A 26 8.28 -3.65 -5.49
CA ALA A 26 8.00 -2.28 -5.07
C ALA A 26 8.69 -1.95 -3.74
N ASP A 27 9.11 -0.70 -3.55
CA ASP A 27 9.86 -0.27 -2.37
C ASP A 27 9.06 -0.45 -1.07
N SER A 28 7.74 -0.26 -1.11
CA SER A 28 6.85 -0.52 0.02
C SER A 28 6.86 -2.01 0.42
N THR A 29 6.89 -2.91 -0.55
CA THR A 29 6.97 -4.36 -0.34
C THR A 29 8.34 -4.75 0.22
N LYS A 30 9.44 -4.18 -0.32
CA LYS A 30 10.79 -4.39 0.21
C LYS A 30 10.92 -3.92 1.66
N ALA A 31 10.36 -2.76 1.97
CA ALA A 31 10.35 -2.21 3.33
C ALA A 31 9.58 -3.13 4.29
N LEU A 32 8.43 -3.66 3.87
CA LEU A 32 7.67 -4.65 4.64
C LEU A 32 8.49 -5.94 4.86
N TYR A 33 9.10 -6.48 3.80
CA TYR A 33 9.88 -7.72 3.87
C TYR A 33 11.08 -7.55 4.81
N ASN A 34 11.78 -6.42 4.70
CA ASN A 34 12.87 -6.06 5.60
C ASN A 34 12.39 -5.96 7.06
N ALA A 35 11.25 -5.30 7.30
CA ALA A 35 10.67 -5.21 8.64
C ALA A 35 10.32 -6.58 9.22
N VAL A 36 9.76 -7.49 8.43
CA VAL A 36 9.43 -8.85 8.89
C VAL A 36 10.69 -9.68 9.13
N ILE A 37 11.57 -9.77 8.13
CA ILE A 37 12.73 -10.67 8.16
C ILE A 37 13.77 -10.17 9.17
N ARG A 38 14.17 -8.89 9.09
CA ARG A 38 15.24 -8.36 9.97
C ARG A 38 14.75 -7.94 11.35
N LYS A 39 13.53 -7.38 11.47
CA LYS A 39 13.06 -6.85 12.77
C LYS A 39 12.19 -7.83 13.56
N LYS A 40 11.67 -8.90 12.95
CA LYS A 40 10.81 -9.88 13.64
C LYS A 40 11.38 -11.29 13.62
N LEU A 41 11.72 -11.82 12.45
CA LEU A 41 12.24 -13.18 12.31
C LEU A 41 13.65 -13.32 12.90
N LEU A 42 14.56 -12.40 12.60
CA LEU A 42 15.93 -12.47 13.12
C LEU A 42 16.01 -12.46 14.67
N PRO A 43 15.29 -11.59 15.40
CA PRO A 43 15.24 -11.68 16.86
C PRO A 43 14.68 -13.00 17.38
N PHE A 44 13.66 -13.56 16.72
CA PHE A 44 13.10 -14.85 17.08
C PHE A 44 14.13 -15.99 16.91
N CYS A 45 14.86 -16.01 15.78
CA CYS A 45 15.92 -16.99 15.56
C CYS A 45 17.03 -16.89 16.61
N LYS A 46 17.39 -15.67 17.04
CA LYS A 46 18.39 -15.45 18.10
C LYS A 46 17.91 -15.97 19.47
N GLU A 47 16.64 -15.77 19.80
CA GLU A 47 16.06 -16.23 21.07
C GLU A 47 15.92 -17.75 21.14
N GLN A 48 15.53 -18.38 20.03
CA GLN A 48 15.37 -19.84 19.92
C GLN A 48 16.68 -20.57 19.55
N ARG A 49 17.80 -19.84 19.43
CA ARG A 49 19.13 -20.37 19.02
C ARG A 49 19.05 -21.19 17.71
N ILE A 50 18.36 -20.64 16.72
CA ILE A 50 18.25 -21.22 15.38
C ILE A 50 19.43 -20.74 14.55
N ASP A 51 20.35 -21.66 14.25
CA ASP A 51 21.59 -21.33 13.53
C ASP A 51 21.44 -21.35 12.00
N ASN A 52 20.38 -21.98 11.45
CA ASN A 52 20.19 -22.13 10.00
C ASN A 52 18.70 -22.16 9.62
N LEU A 53 18.32 -21.43 8.55
CA LEU A 53 16.98 -21.46 7.97
C LEU A 53 16.82 -22.64 7.01
N ASN A 54 16.50 -23.82 7.55
CA ASN A 54 16.25 -25.04 6.77
C ASN A 54 14.80 -25.54 6.92
N GLU A 55 14.47 -26.67 6.30
CA GLU A 55 13.13 -27.27 6.34
C GLU A 55 12.61 -27.57 7.76
N LYS A 56 13.50 -27.83 8.73
CA LYS A 56 13.14 -28.05 10.15
C LYS A 56 12.53 -26.82 10.80
N PHE A 57 12.66 -25.64 10.19
CA PHE A 57 11.96 -24.44 10.66
C PHE A 57 10.44 -24.59 10.62
N THR A 58 9.90 -25.55 9.87
CA THR A 58 8.47 -25.88 9.89
C THR A 58 7.96 -26.12 11.30
N ASP A 59 8.75 -26.77 12.15
CA ASP A 59 8.40 -27.07 13.56
C ASP A 59 8.36 -25.81 14.43
N HIS A 60 9.06 -24.75 14.02
CA HIS A 60 9.14 -23.48 14.72
C HIS A 60 8.12 -22.44 14.18
N MET A 61 7.36 -22.75 13.13
CA MET A 61 6.41 -21.80 12.54
C MET A 61 5.27 -21.43 13.50
N ASP A 62 4.76 -22.40 14.26
CA ASP A 62 3.74 -22.15 15.30
C ASP A 62 4.31 -21.31 16.44
N SER A 63 5.51 -21.63 16.92
CA SER A 63 6.21 -20.86 17.94
C SER A 63 6.52 -19.43 17.49
N PHE A 64 6.86 -19.24 16.20
CA PHE A 64 7.04 -17.91 15.64
C PHE A 64 5.71 -17.15 15.56
N GLY A 65 4.61 -17.83 15.22
CA GLY A 65 3.26 -17.29 15.32
C GLY A 65 2.92 -16.81 16.74
N GLY A 66 3.20 -17.62 17.76
CA GLY A 66 3.02 -17.29 19.18
C GLY A 66 3.87 -16.08 19.60
N PHE A 67 5.15 -16.05 19.24
CA PHE A 67 6.03 -14.90 19.48
C PHE A 67 5.49 -13.59 18.88
N LEU A 68 4.83 -13.66 17.72
CA LEU A 68 4.20 -12.49 17.13
C LEU A 68 2.91 -12.09 17.87
N GLN A 69 2.13 -13.06 18.38
CA GLN A 69 0.96 -12.81 19.21
C GLN A 69 1.34 -12.10 20.52
N ASP A 70 2.41 -12.54 21.18
CA ASP A 70 2.92 -11.91 22.42
C ASP A 70 3.32 -10.44 22.20
N LYS A 71 3.80 -10.13 20.99
CA LYS A 71 4.08 -8.76 20.54
C LYS A 71 2.85 -7.97 20.11
N LYS A 72 1.65 -8.48 20.41
CA LYS A 72 0.34 -7.87 20.10
C LYS A 72 0.12 -7.61 18.61
N VAL A 73 0.70 -8.46 17.75
CA VAL A 73 0.48 -8.38 16.30
C VAL A 73 -0.88 -9.02 15.97
N SER A 74 -1.67 -8.38 15.10
CA SER A 74 -3.00 -8.91 14.72
C SER A 74 -2.88 -10.23 13.95
N ALA A 75 -3.85 -11.13 14.08
CA ALA A 75 -3.84 -12.43 13.41
C ALA A 75 -3.68 -12.34 11.88
N HIS A 76 -4.32 -11.35 11.24
CA HIS A 76 -4.13 -11.11 9.79
C HIS A 76 -2.71 -10.66 9.46
N THR A 77 -2.10 -9.83 10.31
CA THR A 77 -0.70 -9.42 10.13
C THR A 77 0.26 -10.60 10.36
N ILE A 78 -0.02 -11.47 11.32
CA ILE A 78 0.73 -12.70 11.57
C ILE A 78 0.69 -13.59 10.32
N GLN A 79 -0.49 -13.80 9.74
CA GLN A 79 -0.63 -14.57 8.50
C GLN A 79 0.23 -13.98 7.37
N SER A 80 0.21 -12.66 7.18
CA SER A 80 1.06 -11.98 6.20
C SER A 80 2.55 -12.17 6.50
N TYR A 81 2.98 -12.07 7.76
CA TYR A 81 4.38 -12.24 8.16
C TYR A 81 4.85 -13.67 7.93
N LEU A 82 4.05 -14.67 8.31
CA LEU A 82 4.34 -16.08 8.04
C LEU A 82 4.40 -16.38 6.54
N THR A 83 3.59 -15.69 5.73
CA THR A 83 3.65 -15.81 4.27
C THR A 83 4.96 -15.27 3.72
N ILE A 84 5.41 -14.09 4.19
CA ILE A 84 6.71 -13.53 3.81
C ILE A 84 7.86 -14.45 4.23
N THR A 85 7.79 -15.02 5.44
CA THR A 85 8.76 -16.01 5.92
C THR A 85 8.79 -17.23 4.98
N LYS A 86 7.65 -17.80 4.59
CA LYS A 86 7.62 -18.92 3.63
C LYS A 86 8.23 -18.59 2.28
N LEU A 87 8.08 -17.35 1.79
CA LEU A 87 8.71 -16.92 0.55
C LEU A 87 10.24 -16.90 0.67
N LEU A 88 10.77 -16.49 1.83
CA LEU A 88 12.21 -16.58 2.13
C LEU A 88 12.69 -18.05 2.11
N PHE A 89 11.96 -18.97 2.74
CA PHE A 89 12.33 -20.39 2.72
C PHE A 89 12.23 -21.00 1.32
N THR A 90 11.20 -20.64 0.56
CA THR A 90 11.01 -21.08 -0.82
C THR A 90 12.17 -20.63 -1.70
N PHE A 91 12.70 -19.43 -1.48
CA PHE A 91 13.89 -18.94 -2.18
C PHE A 91 15.13 -19.80 -1.92
N HIS A 92 15.29 -20.31 -0.70
CA HIS A 92 16.37 -21.24 -0.34
C HIS A 92 16.07 -22.71 -0.70
N GLY A 93 15.00 -22.97 -1.46
CA GLY A 93 14.63 -24.32 -1.90
C GLY A 93 13.85 -25.14 -0.86
N HIS A 94 13.40 -24.52 0.23
CA HIS A 94 12.65 -25.18 1.30
C HIS A 94 11.17 -24.79 1.25
N HIS A 95 10.31 -25.73 0.85
CA HIS A 95 8.87 -25.50 0.74
C HIS A 95 8.12 -25.82 2.04
N ILE A 96 7.93 -24.82 2.89
CA ILE A 96 7.22 -24.98 4.17
C ILE A 96 5.70 -25.06 3.95
N LYS A 97 5.12 -26.24 4.15
CA LYS A 97 3.66 -26.50 4.11
C LYS A 97 2.97 -26.21 5.44
N HIS A 98 3.23 -25.04 6.03
CA HIS A 98 2.56 -24.60 7.25
C HIS A 98 1.32 -23.77 6.90
N THR A 99 0.22 -23.83 7.66
CA THR A 99 -0.95 -22.96 7.47
C THR A 99 -1.38 -22.36 8.79
N TYR A 100 -1.30 -21.03 8.89
CA TYR A 100 -1.78 -20.30 10.05
C TYR A 100 -3.30 -20.15 9.98
N LYS A 101 -3.99 -20.75 10.96
CA LYS A 101 -5.44 -20.63 11.10
C LYS A 101 -5.76 -19.40 11.93
N ILE A 102 -6.34 -18.38 11.30
CA ILE A 102 -6.82 -17.20 12.01
C ILE A 102 -7.97 -17.63 12.95
N PRO A 103 -7.90 -17.28 14.25
CA PRO A 103 -8.98 -17.55 15.18
C PRO A 103 -10.31 -16.97 14.71
N ARG A 104 -11.41 -17.70 14.93
CA ARG A 104 -12.75 -17.25 14.51
C ARG A 104 -13.12 -15.88 15.08
N GLN A 105 -12.74 -15.62 16.33
CA GLN A 105 -12.99 -14.35 17.00
C GLN A 105 -12.27 -13.18 16.30
N ASP A 106 -11.00 -13.37 15.93
CA ASP A 106 -10.23 -12.35 15.22
C ASP A 106 -10.79 -12.09 13.82
N LYS A 107 -11.25 -13.13 13.13
CA LYS A 107 -11.93 -13.00 11.84
C LYS A 107 -13.21 -12.17 11.97
N GLN A 108 -14.06 -12.50 12.94
CA GLN A 108 -15.29 -11.75 13.20
C GLN A 108 -15.01 -10.29 13.57
N ALA A 109 -14.00 -10.04 14.42
CA ALA A 109 -13.59 -8.69 14.77
C ALA A 109 -13.07 -7.89 13.56
N PHE A 110 -12.34 -8.54 12.66
CA PHE A 110 -11.89 -7.95 11.41
C PHE A 110 -13.06 -7.60 10.49
N ASP A 111 -14.01 -8.51 10.30
CA ASP A 111 -15.19 -8.30 9.45
C ASP A 111 -16.05 -7.15 10.01
N LEU A 112 -16.35 -7.17 11.32
CA LEU A 112 -17.09 -6.10 11.99
C LEU A 112 -16.37 -4.74 11.90
N LYS A 113 -15.05 -4.73 12.00
CA LYS A 113 -14.24 -3.52 11.80
C LYS A 113 -14.36 -2.99 10.37
N HIS A 114 -14.43 -3.86 9.36
CA HIS A 114 -14.61 -3.45 7.97
C HIS A 114 -16.01 -2.94 7.70
N GLU A 115 -17.04 -3.57 8.26
CA GLU A 115 -18.41 -3.09 8.19
C GLU A 115 -18.55 -1.68 8.79
N LYS A 116 -17.97 -1.45 9.97
CA LYS A 116 -17.99 -0.15 10.64
C LYS A 116 -17.18 0.95 9.95
N ARG A 117 -16.33 0.61 8.97
CA ARG A 117 -15.50 1.59 8.24
C ARG A 117 -16.25 2.29 7.11
N TRP A 118 -17.36 1.72 6.64
CA TRP A 118 -18.11 2.30 5.54
C TRP A 118 -18.85 3.56 6.02
N PHE A 119 -18.64 4.65 5.30
CA PHE A 119 -19.38 5.89 5.55
C PHE A 119 -20.86 5.72 5.22
N SER A 120 -21.72 6.30 6.05
CA SER A 120 -23.14 6.41 5.71
C SER A 120 -23.37 7.41 4.57
N GLY A 121 -24.54 7.40 3.95
CA GLY A 121 -24.90 8.40 2.95
C GLY A 121 -24.84 9.84 3.49
N GLU A 122 -25.17 10.03 4.77
CA GLU A 122 -25.05 11.32 5.46
C GLU A 122 -23.59 11.75 5.64
N ASP A 123 -22.71 10.81 6.02
CA ASP A 123 -21.28 11.10 6.15
C ASP A 123 -20.65 11.46 4.79
N ILE A 124 -21.03 10.76 3.73
CA ILE A 124 -20.60 11.09 2.36
C ILE A 124 -21.06 12.49 1.98
N ALA A 125 -22.31 12.86 2.29
CA ALA A 125 -22.81 14.21 2.05
C ALA A 125 -22.01 15.27 2.81
N LYS A 126 -21.73 15.05 4.11
CA LYS A 126 -20.87 15.93 4.92
C LYS A 126 -19.48 16.08 4.31
N CYS A 127 -18.87 14.99 3.84
CA CYS A 127 -17.58 15.04 3.16
C CYS A 127 -17.64 15.87 1.86
N LYS A 128 -18.69 15.68 1.04
CA LYS A 128 -18.88 16.41 -0.22
C LYS A 128 -19.19 17.90 -0.03
N THR A 129 -19.72 18.32 1.12
CA THR A 129 -20.00 19.74 1.40
C THR A 129 -18.98 20.39 2.33
N TYR A 130 -17.92 19.66 2.71
CA TYR A 130 -16.94 20.16 3.67
C TYR A 130 -16.10 21.32 3.10
N MET A 131 -16.04 22.42 3.87
CA MET A 131 -15.26 23.61 3.53
C MET A 131 -13.83 23.51 4.09
N PHE A 132 -12.90 23.03 3.26
CA PHE A 132 -11.47 23.02 3.60
C PHE A 132 -10.88 24.43 3.72
N LYS A 133 -10.13 24.70 4.80
CA LYS A 133 -9.45 25.98 5.06
C LYS A 133 -8.27 26.26 4.12
N ILE A 134 -7.63 25.22 3.59
CA ILE A 134 -6.42 25.29 2.75
C ILE A 134 -6.63 24.44 1.50
N ASN A 135 -6.21 24.95 0.33
CA ASN A 135 -6.32 24.26 -0.97
C ASN A 135 -7.72 23.67 -1.21
N HIS A 136 -8.74 24.50 -0.95
CA HIS A 136 -10.13 24.07 -0.89
C HIS A 136 -10.55 23.29 -2.13
N ILE A 137 -10.32 23.86 -3.31
CA ILE A 137 -10.72 23.32 -4.61
C ILE A 137 -10.08 21.95 -4.86
N ARG A 138 -8.76 21.82 -4.65
CA ARG A 138 -8.02 20.56 -4.81
C ARG A 138 -8.55 19.48 -3.87
N ASN A 139 -8.64 19.78 -2.57
CA ASN A 139 -9.02 18.79 -1.57
C ASN A 139 -10.48 18.36 -1.74
N HIS A 140 -11.35 19.30 -2.11
CA HIS A 140 -12.76 19.04 -2.41
C HIS A 140 -12.93 18.15 -3.65
N LEU A 141 -12.16 18.41 -4.71
CA LEU A 141 -12.14 17.54 -5.89
C LEU A 141 -11.65 16.13 -5.57
N LEU A 142 -10.60 15.98 -4.76
CA LEU A 142 -10.12 14.66 -4.33
C LEU A 142 -11.21 13.87 -3.60
N VAL A 143 -11.94 14.53 -2.69
CA VAL A 143 -13.08 13.91 -1.99
C VAL A 143 -14.17 13.50 -2.98
N ARG A 144 -14.57 14.37 -3.91
CA ARG A 144 -15.58 14.02 -4.92
C ARG A 144 -15.14 12.87 -5.81
N LEU A 145 -13.88 12.86 -6.27
CA LEU A 145 -13.33 11.76 -7.07
C LEU A 145 -13.37 10.43 -6.31
N MET A 146 -12.92 10.41 -5.05
CA MET A 146 -12.95 9.20 -4.22
C MET A 146 -14.39 8.70 -4.03
N CYS A 147 -15.33 9.59 -3.69
CA CYS A 147 -16.71 9.21 -3.40
C CYS A 147 -17.52 8.79 -4.65
N GLU A 148 -17.27 9.38 -5.81
CA GLU A 148 -18.11 9.19 -7.01
C GLU A 148 -17.56 8.12 -7.96
N THR A 149 -16.25 7.94 -8.02
CA THR A 149 -15.62 6.97 -8.93
C THR A 149 -15.20 5.68 -8.24
N GLY A 150 -15.03 5.71 -6.91
CA GLY A 150 -14.45 4.60 -6.16
C GLY A 150 -12.97 4.34 -6.48
N ALA A 151 -12.29 5.27 -7.15
CA ALA A 151 -10.88 5.12 -7.51
C ALA A 151 -9.98 5.00 -6.26
N ARG A 152 -8.95 4.16 -6.34
CA ARG A 152 -7.98 3.96 -5.26
C ARG A 152 -7.09 5.19 -5.11
N ILE A 153 -6.59 5.43 -3.90
CA ILE A 153 -5.68 6.56 -3.62
C ILE A 153 -4.49 6.58 -4.57
N ASN A 154 -3.88 5.43 -4.84
CA ASN A 154 -2.73 5.36 -5.73
C ASN A 154 -3.11 5.61 -7.20
N GLU A 155 -4.34 5.27 -7.61
CA GLU A 155 -4.83 5.62 -8.94
C GLU A 155 -4.99 7.14 -9.03
N ILE A 156 -5.60 7.77 -8.03
CA ILE A 156 -5.79 9.22 -7.95
C ILE A 156 -4.46 9.99 -7.91
N ALA A 157 -3.50 9.51 -7.13
CA ALA A 157 -2.18 10.14 -6.99
C ALA A 157 -1.38 10.14 -8.31
N ASN A 158 -1.65 9.18 -9.20
CA ASN A 158 -1.00 9.04 -10.49
C ASN A 158 -1.90 9.49 -11.66
N ILE A 159 -3.01 10.19 -11.39
CA ILE A 159 -3.84 10.81 -12.44
C ILE A 159 -3.02 11.87 -13.14
N CYS A 160 -2.84 11.71 -14.45
CA CYS A 160 -2.31 12.72 -15.34
C CYS A 160 -3.43 13.62 -15.88
N VAL A 161 -3.10 14.80 -16.41
CA VAL A 161 -4.10 15.68 -17.04
C VAL A 161 -4.77 14.99 -18.23
N CYS A 162 -4.02 14.17 -18.98
CA CYS A 162 -4.59 13.35 -20.05
C CYS A 162 -5.61 12.33 -19.53
N ASP A 163 -5.64 12.03 -18.23
CA ASP A 163 -6.55 11.08 -17.62
C ASP A 163 -7.93 11.65 -17.28
N ILE A 164 -8.09 12.99 -17.28
CA ILE A 164 -9.28 13.71 -16.85
C ILE A 164 -10.10 14.15 -18.07
N LYS A 165 -11.40 13.88 -18.00
CA LYS A 165 -12.29 13.97 -19.16
C LYS A 165 -13.60 14.64 -18.80
N LEU A 166 -13.63 15.95 -19.02
CA LEU A 166 -14.74 16.84 -18.72
C LEU A 166 -15.59 17.09 -19.98
N LYS A 167 -16.89 16.81 -19.89
CA LYS A 167 -17.88 17.24 -20.89
C LYS A 167 -18.45 18.51 -20.27
N GLU A 168 -18.20 19.69 -20.79
CA GLU A 168 -18.00 20.08 -22.19
C GLU A 168 -16.55 20.53 -22.52
N ASN A 169 -16.03 20.04 -23.66
CA ASN A 169 -14.73 20.30 -24.32
C ASN A 169 -13.39 19.72 -23.83
N LEU A 170 -13.26 19.02 -22.69
CA LEU A 170 -11.99 18.34 -22.30
C LEU A 170 -12.05 16.80 -22.32
N LEU A 171 -13.17 16.24 -22.77
CA LEU A 171 -13.40 14.80 -22.96
C LEU A 171 -12.66 14.23 -24.20
N LEU A 172 -11.73 14.98 -24.80
CA LEU A 172 -11.11 14.68 -26.09
C LEU A 172 -9.82 13.85 -26.03
N SER A 173 -8.89 14.05 -25.07
CA SER A 173 -7.51 13.49 -25.21
C SER A 173 -7.27 12.03 -24.75
N LYS A 174 -7.75 11.58 -23.58
CA LYS A 174 -7.76 10.15 -23.14
C LYS A 174 -8.44 9.13 -24.06
N TYR A 175 -8.86 9.53 -25.26
CA TYR A 175 -9.66 8.74 -26.20
C TYR A 175 -9.27 8.96 -27.64
N GLN A 176 -7.98 8.93 -27.88
CA GLN A 176 -7.58 8.69 -29.25
C GLN A 176 -7.94 7.24 -29.65
N ASN A 177 -7.56 6.25 -28.82
CA ASN A 177 -7.62 4.82 -29.18
C ASN A 177 -8.63 3.97 -28.39
N GLN A 178 -9.40 4.59 -27.51
CA GLN A 178 -10.84 4.33 -27.29
C GLN A 178 -11.56 5.67 -27.55
N LYS A 179 -12.90 5.79 -27.73
CA LYS A 179 -13.57 7.07 -28.17
C LYS A 179 -14.19 7.96 -27.06
N LYS A 180 -14.65 7.43 -25.90
CA LYS A 180 -15.40 8.18 -24.81
C LYS A 180 -15.40 7.43 -23.43
N LEU A 181 -15.34 8.12 -22.27
CA LEU A 181 -15.49 7.64 -20.85
C LEU A 181 -16.52 8.58 -20.28
N TYR A 182 -17.51 7.99 -19.64
CA TYR A 182 -18.60 8.72 -19.03
C TYR A 182 -18.31 8.82 -17.53
N LEU A 183 -18.06 10.05 -17.08
CA LEU A 183 -18.18 10.41 -15.68
C LEU A 183 -19.49 11.20 -15.58
N SER A 184 -20.47 10.65 -14.87
CA SER A 184 -21.69 11.38 -14.54
C SER A 184 -21.40 12.27 -13.34
N TRP A 185 -21.36 13.57 -13.57
CA TRP A 185 -21.30 14.59 -12.52
C TRP A 185 -22.63 15.29 -12.37
N ASP A 186 -22.97 15.63 -11.13
CA ASP A 186 -24.01 16.61 -10.88
C ASP A 186 -23.54 18.03 -11.25
N ALA A 187 -24.48 18.92 -11.54
CA ALA A 187 -24.20 20.29 -11.98
C ALA A 187 -23.37 21.11 -10.96
N ALA A 188 -23.32 20.69 -9.69
CA ALA A 188 -22.56 21.36 -8.65
C ALA A 188 -21.05 21.03 -8.70
N SER A 189 -20.65 19.89 -9.27
CA SER A 189 -19.22 19.56 -9.52
C SER A 189 -18.58 20.45 -10.59
N TRP A 190 -19.37 20.88 -11.58
CA TRP A 190 -18.90 21.55 -12.80
C TRP A 190 -18.18 22.88 -12.54
N HIS A 191 -18.71 23.71 -11.64
CA HIS A 191 -18.15 25.02 -11.32
C HIS A 191 -16.81 24.93 -10.57
N THR A 192 -16.66 23.92 -9.70
CA THR A 192 -15.43 23.70 -8.94
C THR A 192 -14.29 23.20 -9.83
N SER A 193 -14.61 22.45 -10.89
CA SER A 193 -13.59 21.82 -11.76
C SER A 193 -12.96 22.77 -12.78
N LYS A 194 -13.67 23.82 -13.21
CA LYS A 194 -13.09 24.84 -14.11
C LYS A 194 -11.96 25.63 -13.44
N ARG A 195 -12.14 25.99 -12.18
CA ARG A 195 -11.13 26.72 -11.41
C ARG A 195 -9.95 25.82 -11.00
N PHE A 196 -10.23 24.54 -10.74
CA PHE A 196 -9.18 23.54 -10.54
C PHE A 196 -8.29 23.38 -11.77
N LEU A 197 -8.90 23.26 -12.96
CA LEU A 197 -8.16 23.18 -14.22
C LEU A 197 -7.24 24.38 -14.42
N SER A 198 -7.71 25.61 -14.19
CA SER A 198 -6.86 26.80 -14.32
C SER A 198 -5.70 26.83 -13.33
N GLU A 199 -5.91 26.37 -12.09
CA GLU A 199 -4.84 26.29 -11.08
C GLU A 199 -3.83 25.18 -11.42
N VAL A 200 -4.29 24.05 -11.94
CA VAL A 200 -3.42 22.96 -12.41
C VAL A 200 -2.62 23.36 -13.66
N ASP A 201 -3.24 24.06 -14.60
CA ASP A 201 -2.57 24.57 -15.79
C ASP A 201 -1.49 25.58 -15.41
N GLN A 202 -1.78 26.48 -14.46
CA GLN A 202 -0.79 27.41 -13.91
C GLN A 202 0.36 26.67 -13.22
N MET A 203 0.08 25.66 -12.39
CA MET A 203 1.11 24.85 -11.73
C MET A 203 1.96 24.02 -12.69
N ASN A 204 1.45 23.75 -13.89
CA ASN A 204 2.12 22.97 -14.92
C ASN A 204 2.93 23.82 -15.91
N THR A 205 2.82 25.15 -15.86
CA THR A 205 3.70 26.04 -16.63
C THR A 205 5.16 25.84 -16.24
N LYS A 206 6.07 25.97 -17.23
CA LYS A 206 7.51 25.80 -17.00
C LYS A 206 7.99 26.76 -15.93
N ASP A 207 7.54 28.02 -15.99
CA ASP A 207 7.94 29.10 -15.10
C ASP A 207 7.60 28.80 -13.63
N TYR A 208 6.35 28.36 -13.35
CA TYR A 208 5.91 28.01 -12.00
C TYR A 208 6.64 26.78 -11.43
N ARG A 209 7.01 25.81 -12.28
CA ARG A 209 7.77 24.62 -11.87
C ARG A 209 9.23 24.93 -11.55
N THR A 210 9.86 25.86 -12.28
CA THR A 210 11.23 26.34 -11.99
C THR A 210 11.29 27.20 -10.73
N GLU A 211 10.29 28.05 -10.47
CA GLU A 211 10.27 28.90 -9.27
C GLU A 211 10.08 28.11 -7.97
N LYS A 212 9.33 26.99 -8.00
CA LYS A 212 8.94 26.24 -6.79
C LYS A 212 9.71 24.92 -6.55
N LYS A 213 10.70 24.57 -7.40
CA LYS A 213 11.52 23.34 -7.29
C LYS A 213 10.69 22.06 -7.11
N HIS A 214 9.58 21.90 -7.84
CA HIS A 214 8.87 20.62 -7.84
C HIS A 214 9.64 19.58 -8.66
N PRO A 215 9.80 18.33 -8.17
CA PRO A 215 10.53 17.29 -8.89
C PRO A 215 9.82 16.92 -10.19
N LYS A 216 10.62 16.54 -11.19
CA LYS A 216 10.17 16.11 -12.52
C LYS A 216 9.29 14.88 -12.47
#